data_AF-A0A7C2ZL77-F1
#
_entry.id   AF-A0A7C2ZL77-F1
#
_cell.length_a   1.000
_cell.length_b   1.000
_cell.length_c   1.000
_cell.angle_alpha   90.00
_cell.angle_beta   90.00
_cell.angle_gamma   90.00
#
_symmetry.space_group_name_H-M   'P 1'
#
loop_
_entity.id
_entity.type
_entity.pdbx_description
1 polymer ?
#
loop_
_entity_poly.entity_id
_entity_poly.type
_entity_poly.pdbx_seq_one_letter_code
_entity_poly.pdbx_strand_id
1 'polypeptide(L)'
;MKVELVNFYPFEVSSKRPRILAYADVRLDGKILIRGIRLYEAKNGGLFIVMPEFNQETKRAIVEVEDKELLERLRRVVVDYYKEKIKSLD
;
A
#
# COMPACT_ATOMS: atom_id res chain seq x y z
N MET A 1 -11.04 -0.90 13.66
CA MET A 1 -10.20 -2.11 13.51
C MET A 1 -8.72 -1.74 13.65
N LYS A 2 -7.93 -2.53 14.37
CA LYS A 2 -6.46 -2.43 14.45
C LYS A 2 -5.84 -2.89 13.13
N VAL A 3 -4.85 -2.15 12.66
CA VAL A 3 -4.16 -2.39 11.40
C VAL A 3 -2.68 -2.60 11.71
N GLU A 4 -2.11 -3.72 11.27
CA GLU A 4 -0.72 -4.10 11.52
C GLU A 4 -0.01 -4.40 10.21
N LEU A 5 1.08 -3.69 9.92
CA LEU A 5 1.96 -4.04 8.81
C LEU A 5 2.67 -5.36 9.13
N VAL A 6 2.54 -6.35 8.25
CA VAL A 6 3.15 -7.67 8.43
C VAL A 6 4.44 -7.76 7.63
N ASN A 7 4.38 -7.42 6.34
CA ASN A 7 5.55 -7.41 5.46
C ASN A 7 5.52 -6.17 4.58
N PHE A 8 6.70 -5.71 4.17
CA PHE A 8 6.90 -4.61 3.25
C PHE A 8 8.02 -4.97 2.28
N TYR A 9 7.72 -4.92 0.98
CA TYR A 9 8.61 -5.35 -0.09
C TYR A 9 8.92 -4.15 -0.99
N PRO A 10 9.99 -3.39 -0.74
CA PRO A 10 10.37 -2.25 -1.56
C PRO A 10 10.99 -2.70 -2.89
N PHE A 11 10.99 -1.82 -3.90
CA PHE A 11 11.68 -2.06 -5.17
C PHE A 11 12.55 -0.86 -5.55
N GLU A 12 13.55 -1.08 -6.40
CA GLU A 12 14.18 -0.01 -7.17
C GLU A 12 13.23 0.44 -8.27
N VAL A 13 12.85 1.72 -8.24
CA VAL A 13 11.75 2.23 -9.06
C VAL A 13 12.24 3.06 -10.22
N SER A 14 11.62 2.88 -11.38
CA SER A 14 11.90 3.72 -12.55
C SER A 14 11.71 5.22 -12.24
N SER A 15 12.42 6.07 -12.96
CA SER A 15 12.28 7.53 -12.85
C SER A 15 10.92 8.05 -13.38
N LYS A 16 10.16 7.22 -14.11
CA LYS A 16 8.84 7.60 -14.65
C LYS A 16 7.74 7.50 -13.59
N ARG A 17 6.88 8.51 -13.50
CA ARG A 17 5.72 8.57 -12.58
C ARG A 17 4.37 8.45 -13.31
N PRO A 18 3.32 7.86 -12.69
CA PRO A 18 3.29 7.28 -11.36
C PRO A 18 4.05 5.95 -11.31
N ARG A 19 4.69 5.69 -10.17
CA ARG A 19 5.49 4.47 -9.98
C ARG A 19 5.05 3.72 -8.76
N ILE A 20 5.07 2.40 -8.87
CA ILE A 20 4.90 1.50 -7.75
C ILE A 20 6.17 1.52 -6.91
N LEU A 21 6.07 1.70 -5.60
CA LEU A 21 7.20 1.81 -4.66
C LEU A 21 7.43 0.52 -3.88
N ALA A 22 6.35 -0.15 -3.49
CA ALA A 22 6.42 -1.36 -2.69
C ALA A 22 5.13 -2.19 -2.80
N TYR A 23 5.22 -3.47 -2.43
CA TYR A 23 4.09 -4.26 -1.96
C TYR A 23 4.07 -4.27 -0.44
N ALA A 24 2.89 -4.40 0.16
CA ALA A 24 2.69 -4.52 1.59
C ALA A 24 1.63 -5.58 1.90
N ASP A 25 1.87 -6.31 2.98
CA ASP A 25 0.89 -7.22 3.58
C ASP A 25 0.45 -6.65 4.91
N VAL A 26 -0.86 -6.62 5.16
CA VAL A 26 -1.44 -6.00 6.35
C VAL A 26 -2.43 -6.94 7.02
N ARG A 27 -2.34 -7.02 8.35
CA ARG A 27 -3.27 -7.78 9.20
C ARG A 27 -4.25 -6.83 9.89
N LEU A 28 -5.52 -7.24 9.89
CA LEU A 28 -6.62 -6.52 10.52
C LEU A 28 -7.11 -7.31 11.73
N ASP A 29 -7.08 -6.70 12.91
CA ASP A 29 -7.51 -7.28 14.21
C ASP A 29 -6.92 -8.67 14.53
N GLY A 30 -5.76 -9.02 13.96
CA GLY A 30 -5.21 -10.36 14.12
C GLY A 30 -5.93 -11.46 13.32
N LYS A 31 -6.98 -11.12 12.56
CA LYS A 31 -7.95 -12.07 11.98
C LYS A 31 -7.91 -12.15 10.47
N ILE A 32 -7.70 -11.02 9.79
CA ILE A 32 -7.75 -10.95 8.33
C ILE A 32 -6.38 -10.51 7.83
N LEU A 33 -5.77 -11.28 6.93
CA LEU A 33 -4.53 -10.92 6.27
C LEU A 33 -4.82 -10.53 4.82
N ILE A 34 -4.54 -9.28 4.47
CA ILE A 34 -4.62 -8.76 3.11
C ILE A 34 -3.21 -8.71 2.56
N ARG A 35 -2.96 -9.40 1.45
CA ARG A 35 -1.64 -9.48 0.81
C ARG A 35 -1.59 -8.73 -0.50
N GLY A 36 -0.43 -8.17 -0.83
CA GLY A 36 -0.21 -7.53 -2.13
C GLY A 36 -0.87 -6.16 -2.29
N ILE A 37 -1.04 -5.42 -1.18
CA ILE A 37 -1.38 -4.00 -1.25
C ILE A 37 -0.21 -3.28 -1.91
N ARG A 38 -0.47 -2.41 -2.88
CA ARG A 38 0.58 -1.68 -3.60
C ARG A 38 0.67 -0.26 -3.10
N LEU A 39 1.88 0.21 -2.80
CA LEU A 39 2.17 1.63 -2.55
C LEU A 39 2.60 2.29 -3.86
N TYR A 40 2.00 3.43 -4.20
CA TYR A 40 2.34 4.23 -5.37
C TYR A 40 2.75 5.65 -5.01
N GLU A 41 3.66 6.21 -5.79
CA GLU A 41 3.92 7.65 -5.86
C GLU A 41 3.23 8.23 -7.11
N ALA A 42 2.33 9.17 -6.90
CA ALA A 42 1.66 9.94 -7.94
C ALA A 42 2.64 10.93 -8.62
N LYS A 43 2.23 11.49 -9.76
CA LYS A 43 3.05 12.47 -10.51
C LYS A 43 3.45 13.69 -9.66
N ASN A 44 2.54 14.14 -8.79
CA ASN A 44 2.76 15.26 -7.86
C ASN A 44 3.54 14.88 -6.58
N GLY A 45 4.03 13.64 -6.47
CA GLY A 45 4.74 13.14 -5.28
C GLY A 45 3.82 12.66 -4.15
N GLY A 46 2.49 12.72 -4.32
CA GLY A 46 1.54 12.16 -3.36
C GLY A 46 1.65 10.64 -3.25
N LEU A 47 1.51 10.10 -2.04
CA LEU A 47 1.57 8.66 -1.78
C LEU A 47 0.17 8.10 -1.55
N PHE A 48 -0.15 7.01 -2.23
CA PHE A 48 -1.45 6.33 -2.11
C PHE A 48 -1.29 4.82 -2.23
N ILE A 49 -2.27 4.09 -1.70
CA ILE A 49 -2.32 2.63 -1.81
C ILE A 49 -3.33 2.19 -2.85
N VAL A 50 -3.06 1.06 -3.49
CA VAL A 50 -4.00 0.35 -4.36
C VAL A 50 -4.18 -1.05 -3.79
N MET A 51 -5.43 -1.46 -3.62
CA MET A 51 -5.77 -2.79 -3.11
C MET A 51 -5.31 -3.89 -4.10
N PRO A 52 -5.22 -5.15 -3.64
CA PRO A 52 -4.91 -6.27 -4.53
C PRO A 52 -5.94 -6.36 -5.65
N GLU A 53 -5.51 -6.53 -6.90
CA GLU A 53 -6.38 -6.63 -8.08
C GLU A 53 -6.22 -8.00 -8.76
N PHE A 54 -7.30 -8.52 -9.31
CA PHE A 54 -7.28 -9.82 -10.02
C PHE A 54 -6.55 -9.73 -11.35
N ASN A 55 -6.76 -8.63 -12.07
CA ASN A 55 -6.10 -8.31 -13.33
C ASN A 55 -5.79 -6.81 -13.36
N GLN A 56 -4.55 -6.47 -13.70
CA GLN A 56 -4.10 -5.08 -13.82
C GLN A 56 -4.77 -4.31 -14.97
N GLU A 57 -5.24 -5.00 -16.01
CA GLU A 57 -5.95 -4.40 -17.13
C GLU A 57 -7.38 -3.99 -16.73
N THR A 58 -8.09 -4.88 -16.04
CA THR A 58 -9.48 -4.61 -15.61
C THR A 58 -9.54 -3.82 -14.31
N LYS A 59 -8.40 -3.68 -13.60
CA LYS A 59 -8.26 -2.98 -12.31
C LYS A 59 -9.32 -3.37 -11.28
N ARG A 60 -9.80 -4.62 -11.35
CA ARG A 60 -10.85 -5.11 -10.45
C ARG A 60 -10.20 -5.52 -9.14
N ALA A 61 -10.53 -4.82 -8.07
CA ALA A 61 -10.06 -5.15 -6.73
C ALA A 61 -10.57 -6.54 -6.31
N ILE A 62 -9.68 -7.35 -5.72
CA ILE A 62 -10.02 -8.61 -5.06
C ILE A 62 -10.63 -8.32 -3.68
N VAL A 63 -10.16 -7.25 -3.04
CA VAL A 63 -10.60 -6.81 -1.72
C VAL A 63 -11.01 -5.35 -1.82
N GLU A 64 -12.25 -5.07 -1.45
CA GLU A 64 -12.78 -3.72 -1.30
C GLU A 64 -12.98 -3.41 0.18
N VAL A 65 -12.54 -2.21 0.58
CA VAL A 65 -12.70 -1.72 1.94
C VAL A 65 -13.67 -0.54 1.88
N GLU A 66 -14.94 -0.80 2.21
CA GLU A 66 -15.99 0.21 2.15
C GLU A 66 -15.92 1.21 3.33
N ASP A 67 -15.34 0.78 4.45
CA ASP A 67 -15.05 1.65 5.59
C ASP A 67 -13.90 2.61 5.26
N LYS A 68 -14.25 3.87 5.02
CA LYS A 68 -13.30 4.94 4.67
C LYS A 68 -12.27 5.20 5.77
N GLU A 69 -12.65 5.06 7.04
CA GLU A 69 -11.74 5.29 8.15
C GLU A 69 -10.70 4.17 8.23
N LEU A 70 -11.14 2.93 8.03
CA LEU A 70 -10.26 1.78 7.92
C LEU A 70 -9.31 1.89 6.73
N LEU A 71 -9.81 2.31 5.57
CA LEU A 71 -8.99 2.51 4.37
C LEU A 71 -7.91 3.58 4.60
N GLU A 72 -8.24 4.67 5.28
CA GLU A 72 -7.27 5.70 5.64
C GLU A 72 -6.23 5.19 6.65
N ARG A 73 -6.64 4.39 7.64
CA ARG A 73 -5.71 3.73 8.58
C ARG A 73 -4.75 2.78 7.86
N LEU A 74 -5.26 1.98 6.91
CA LEU A 74 -4.46 1.12 6.03
C LEU A 74 -3.42 1.94 5.26
N ARG A 75 -3.86 3.02 4.62
CA ARG A 75 -2.98 3.91 3.86
C ARG A 75 -1.88 4.50 4.75
N ARG A 76 -2.22 5.02 5.93
CA ARG A 76 -1.26 5.60 6.87
C ARG A 76 -0.20 4.60 7.29
N VAL A 77 -0.60 3.41 7.75
CA VAL A 77 0.34 2.36 8.19
C VAL A 77 1.38 2.03 7.12
N VAL A 78 0.96 1.90 5.85
CA VAL A 78 1.87 1.59 4.74
C VAL A 78 2.75 2.81 4.37
N VAL A 79 2.17 4.00 4.31
CA VAL A 79 2.87 5.23 3.92
C VAL A 79 3.90 5.66 4.97
N ASP A 80 3.54 5.60 6.23
CA ASP A 80 4.39 6.04 7.34
C ASP A 80 5.61 5.12 7.45
N TYR A 81 5.41 3.80 7.34
CA TYR A 81 6.53 2.85 7.29
C TYR A 81 7.50 3.16 6.14
N TYR A 82 6.99 3.42 4.94
CA TYR A 82 7.83 3.78 3.79
C TYR A 82 8.65 5.05 4.05
N LYS A 83 8.03 6.09 4.60
CA LYS A 83 8.70 7.36 4.90
C LYS A 83 9.78 7.21 5.97
N GLU A 84 9.48 6.47 7.03
CA GLU A 84 10.36 6.35 8.21
C GLU A 84 11.53 5.40 8.00
N LYS A 85 11.34 4.31 7.23
CA LYS A 85 12.30 3.20 7.15
C LYS A 85 13.00 3.06 5.81
N ILE A 86 12.41 3.58 4.72
CA ILE A 86 12.95 3.41 3.37
C ILE A 86 13.40 4.76 2.83
N LYS A 87 12.49 5.74 2.71
CA LYS A 87 12.83 7.06 2.15
C LYS A 87 13.84 7.84 3.00
N SER A 88 13.91 7.57 4.29
CA SER A 88 14.91 8.18 5.18
C SER A 88 16.34 7.69 4.94
N LEU A 89 16.51 6.62 4.14
CA LEU A 89 17.80 6.05 3.76
C LEU A 89 18.30 6.58 2.40
N ASP A 90 17.46 7.31 1.66
CA ASP A 90 17.80 8.01 0.41
C ASP A 90 18.23 9.47 0.70
#